data_AF-A0A5J5L104-F1
#
_entry.id   AF-A0A5J5L104-F1
#
_cell.length_a   1.000
_cell.length_b   1.000
_cell.length_c   1.000
_cell.angle_alpha   90.00
_cell.angle_beta   90.00
_cell.angle_gamma   90.00
#
_symmetry.space_group_name_H-M   'P 1'
#
loop_
_entity.id
_entity.type
_entity.pdbx_description
1 polymer ?
#
loop_
_entity_poly.entity_id
_entity_poly.type
_entity_poly.pdbx_seq_one_letter_code
_entity_poly.pdbx_strand_id
1 'polypeptide(L)'
;MLTRLLVGLAVPLGLLAASVRLVATPVFLWIEYHRPGFPADPFGFGAGARMTLGSHGVDYILNWAPAAFLENVRAPDGSPWFSPEEISHMTDVKYVMQIGLGLGLVVALLAVAIWFARRGSDAEGLIRSAMRGAWVTLVLIVVLAVVAALAWQWFFATFHSLFFASGTWTFSLSDTLIRLYPTQFWIDAAATVGVLTILGAVLVLLCGRRALRRRAARQGR
;
A
#
# COMPACT_ATOMS: atom_id res chain seq x y z
N MET A 1 18.68 -22.62 6.55
CA MET A 1 17.37 -22.74 5.86
C MET A 1 16.41 -21.64 6.29
N LEU A 2 16.09 -21.53 7.60
CA LEU A 2 15.18 -20.50 8.14
C LEU A 2 15.55 -19.05 7.73
N THR A 3 16.81 -18.66 7.87
CA THR A 3 17.26 -17.30 7.51
C THR A 3 17.06 -16.94 6.05
N ARG A 4 17.25 -17.92 5.14
CA ARG A 4 16.96 -17.73 3.71
C ARG A 4 15.46 -17.55 3.51
N LEU A 5 14.62 -18.37 4.14
CA LEU A 5 13.15 -18.24 4.06
C LEU A 5 12.69 -16.85 4.50
N LEU A 6 13.16 -16.36 5.64
CA LEU A 6 12.82 -15.03 6.16
C LEU A 6 13.21 -13.92 5.18
N VAL A 7 14.41 -13.98 4.59
CA VAL A 7 14.82 -13.01 3.56
C VAL A 7 13.96 -13.12 2.30
N GLY A 8 13.56 -14.33 1.91
CA GLY A 8 12.66 -14.54 0.78
C GLY A 8 11.27 -13.94 1.02
N LEU A 9 10.70 -14.11 2.21
CA LEU A 9 9.41 -13.54 2.62
C LEU A 9 9.47 -12.02 2.82
N ALA A 10 10.64 -11.49 3.15
CA ALA A 10 10.80 -10.06 3.32
C ALA A 10 10.64 -9.25 2.04
N VAL A 11 10.89 -9.86 0.88
CA VAL A 11 10.71 -9.19 -0.41
C VAL A 11 9.25 -8.87 -0.71
N PRO A 12 8.30 -9.83 -0.79
CA PRO A 12 6.90 -9.51 -1.07
C PRO A 12 6.29 -8.56 -0.03
N LEU A 13 6.53 -8.81 1.27
CA LEU A 13 5.95 -7.99 2.34
C LEU A 13 6.53 -6.58 2.38
N GLY A 14 7.86 -6.47 2.25
CA GLY A 14 8.54 -5.17 2.28
C GLY A 14 8.23 -4.32 1.04
N LEU A 15 8.20 -4.92 -0.15
CA LEU A 15 7.87 -4.20 -1.38
C LEU A 15 6.41 -3.73 -1.39
N LEU A 16 5.47 -4.55 -0.92
CA LEU A 16 4.08 -4.16 -0.83
C LEU A 16 3.89 -3.02 0.18
N ALA A 17 4.46 -3.14 1.38
CA ALA A 17 4.39 -2.10 2.40
C ALA A 17 5.00 -0.77 1.92
N ALA A 18 6.16 -0.82 1.27
CA ALA A 18 6.80 0.36 0.70
C ALA A 18 5.94 1.01 -0.41
N SER A 19 5.36 0.20 -1.30
CA SER A 19 4.50 0.69 -2.39
C SER A 19 3.22 1.34 -1.87
N VAL A 20 2.55 0.69 -0.91
CA VAL A 20 1.38 1.25 -0.21
C VAL A 20 1.74 2.56 0.48
N ARG A 21 2.89 2.63 1.16
CA ARG A 21 3.33 3.87 1.84
C ARG A 21 3.59 5.02 0.87
N LEU A 22 4.13 4.75 -0.31
CA LEU A 22 4.38 5.76 -1.35
C LEU A 22 3.07 6.30 -1.93
N VAL A 23 2.06 5.44 -2.08
CA VAL A 23 0.71 5.82 -2.55
C VAL A 23 -0.09 6.53 -1.47
N ALA A 24 0.03 6.13 -0.19
CA ALA A 24 -0.61 6.79 0.94
C ALA A 24 0.06 8.14 1.26
N THR A 25 -0.09 9.11 0.37
CA THR A 25 0.46 10.47 0.52
C THR A 25 -0.50 11.51 -0.07
N PRO A 26 -0.47 12.76 0.44
CA PRO A 26 -1.14 13.89 -0.21
C PRO A 26 -0.66 14.14 -1.65
N VAL A 27 0.58 13.73 -1.99
CA VAL A 27 1.11 13.85 -3.36
C VAL A 27 0.36 12.95 -4.33
N PHE A 28 0.08 11.71 -3.95
CA PHE A 28 -0.71 10.81 -4.79
C PHE A 28 -2.15 11.32 -4.95
N LEU A 29 -2.76 11.81 -3.87
CA LEU A 29 -4.07 12.51 -3.94
C LEU A 29 -4.04 13.68 -4.92
N TRP A 30 -2.96 14.46 -4.91
CA TRP A 30 -2.81 15.60 -5.81
C TRP A 30 -2.77 15.15 -7.27
N ILE A 31 -1.98 14.12 -7.56
CA ILE A 31 -1.90 13.55 -8.91
C ILE A 31 -3.28 13.10 -9.38
N GLU A 32 -4.02 12.38 -8.53
CA GLU A 32 -5.35 11.86 -8.86
C GLU A 32 -6.38 12.96 -9.10
N TYR A 33 -6.41 14.00 -8.28
CA TYR A 33 -7.37 15.10 -8.49
C TYR A 33 -7.01 16.06 -9.64
N HIS A 34 -5.78 16.01 -10.15
CA HIS A 34 -5.32 16.89 -11.24
C HIS A 34 -5.06 16.16 -12.56
N ARG A 35 -5.16 14.83 -12.61
CA ARG A 35 -5.02 14.09 -13.86
C ARG A 35 -6.28 14.21 -14.74
N PRO A 36 -6.12 14.24 -16.07
CA PRO A 36 -7.25 14.20 -16.99
C PRO A 36 -8.11 12.96 -16.80
N GLY A 37 -9.43 13.13 -16.85
CA GLY A 37 -10.40 12.03 -16.81
C GLY A 37 -10.75 11.51 -15.41
N PHE A 38 -10.19 12.08 -14.33
CA PHE A 38 -10.63 11.71 -12.98
C PHE A 38 -12.08 12.20 -12.72
N PRO A 39 -12.96 11.37 -12.13
CA PRO A 39 -14.37 11.71 -11.97
C PRO A 39 -14.58 12.95 -11.09
N ALA A 40 -15.41 13.87 -11.59
CA ALA A 40 -15.92 14.98 -10.79
C ALA A 40 -16.82 14.47 -9.65
N ASP A 41 -16.88 15.19 -8.54
CA ASP A 41 -17.83 14.89 -7.47
C ASP A 41 -19.24 15.35 -7.89
N PRO A 42 -20.23 14.44 -7.99
CA PRO A 42 -21.60 14.82 -8.37
C PRO A 42 -22.31 15.70 -7.34
N PHE A 43 -21.79 15.79 -6.11
CA PHE A 43 -22.37 16.57 -5.01
C PHE A 43 -21.62 17.89 -4.76
N GLY A 44 -20.69 18.27 -5.64
CA GLY A 44 -20.17 19.65 -5.71
C GLY A 44 -18.80 19.91 -5.05
N PHE A 45 -18.09 18.91 -4.53
CA PHE A 45 -16.70 19.12 -4.11
C PHE A 45 -15.80 19.39 -5.33
N GLY A 46 -15.27 20.60 -5.39
CA GLY A 46 -14.15 20.93 -6.28
C GLY A 46 -12.84 20.27 -5.83
N ALA A 47 -11.84 20.25 -6.72
CA ALA A 47 -10.54 19.64 -6.45
C ALA A 47 -9.85 20.17 -5.18
N GLY A 48 -10.00 21.47 -4.87
CA GLY A 48 -9.47 22.06 -3.64
C GLY A 48 -10.09 21.50 -2.36
N ALA A 49 -11.43 21.39 -2.32
CA ALA A 49 -12.12 20.80 -1.17
C ALA A 49 -11.75 19.32 -0.98
N ARG A 50 -11.68 18.57 -2.09
CA ARG A 50 -11.26 17.16 -2.07
C ARG A 50 -9.82 17.01 -1.62
N MET A 51 -8.93 17.91 -2.04
CA MET A 51 -7.55 17.94 -1.57
C MET A 51 -7.47 18.16 -0.06
N THR A 52 -8.15 19.16 0.48
CA THR A 52 -8.14 19.45 1.92
C THR A 52 -8.72 18.30 2.73
N LEU A 53 -9.95 17.89 2.44
CA LEU A 53 -10.65 16.85 3.21
C LEU A 53 -10.02 15.47 3.01
N GLY A 54 -9.59 15.13 1.79
CA GLY A 54 -8.88 13.90 1.49
C GLY A 54 -7.51 13.84 2.20
N SER A 55 -6.78 14.95 2.26
CA SER A 55 -5.51 14.99 3.01
C SER A 55 -5.72 14.71 4.50
N HIS A 56 -6.79 15.22 5.13
CA HIS A 56 -7.13 14.86 6.51
C HIS A 56 -7.32 13.36 6.69
N GLY A 57 -8.00 12.68 5.75
CA GLY A 57 -8.16 11.23 5.81
C GLY A 57 -6.83 10.47 5.68
N VAL A 58 -5.97 10.86 4.73
CA VAL A 58 -4.65 10.25 4.54
C VAL A 58 -3.73 10.50 5.73
N ASP A 59 -3.76 11.70 6.31
CA ASP A 59 -2.98 12.02 7.52
C ASP A 59 -3.47 11.19 8.70
N TYR A 60 -4.79 11.04 8.85
CA TYR A 60 -5.40 10.31 9.96
C TYR A 60 -4.98 8.83 10.00
N ILE A 61 -4.94 8.15 8.87
CA ILE A 61 -4.57 6.73 8.79
C ILE A 61 -3.06 6.51 9.07
N LEU A 62 -2.23 7.55 8.96
CA LEU A 62 -0.78 7.48 9.15
C LEU A 62 -0.28 8.08 10.46
N ASN A 63 -1.07 8.91 11.15
CA ASN A 63 -0.69 9.57 12.40
C ASN A 63 -1.17 8.78 13.64
N TRP A 64 -0.83 9.24 14.85
CA TRP A 64 -1.25 8.61 16.11
C TRP A 64 -2.42 9.33 16.80
N ALA A 65 -3.12 10.22 16.10
CA ALA A 65 -4.22 10.99 16.67
C ALA A 65 -5.48 10.11 16.89
N PRO A 66 -6.29 10.41 17.93
CA PRO A 66 -7.56 9.72 18.18
C PRO A 66 -8.62 10.08 17.13
N ALA A 67 -9.76 9.38 17.13
CA ALA A 67 -10.92 9.65 16.25
C ALA A 67 -11.35 11.12 16.23
N ALA A 68 -11.19 11.83 17.36
CA ALA A 68 -11.41 13.27 17.48
C ALA A 68 -10.67 14.11 16.42
N PHE A 69 -9.59 13.60 15.81
CA PHE A 69 -8.91 14.26 14.69
C PHE A 69 -9.84 14.50 13.51
N LEU A 70 -10.60 13.48 13.08
CA LEU A 70 -11.57 13.61 11.99
C LEU A 70 -12.89 14.22 12.47
N GLU A 71 -13.28 13.96 13.72
CA GLU A 71 -14.45 14.63 14.30
C GLU A 71 -14.25 16.15 14.28
N ASN A 72 -13.06 16.67 14.58
CA ASN A 72 -12.81 18.11 14.58
C ASN A 72 -12.73 18.74 13.18
N VAL A 73 -12.84 17.96 12.10
CA VAL A 73 -12.95 18.48 10.73
C VAL A 73 -14.40 18.89 10.47
N ARG A 74 -14.68 20.19 10.62
CA ARG A 74 -16.01 20.79 10.51
C ARG A 74 -16.15 21.70 9.28
N ALA A 75 -17.37 21.80 8.77
CA ALA A 75 -17.76 22.78 7.77
C ALA A 75 -17.83 24.20 8.37
N PRO A 76 -17.90 25.26 7.53
CA PRO A 76 -17.98 26.64 8.02
C PRO A 76 -19.19 26.92 8.92
N ASP A 77 -20.28 26.18 8.77
CA ASP A 77 -21.48 26.25 9.62
C ASP A 77 -21.38 25.40 10.90
N GLY A 78 -20.23 24.75 11.14
CA GLY A 78 -19.98 23.89 12.29
C GLY A 78 -20.44 22.45 12.14
N SER A 79 -21.10 22.08 11.03
CA SER A 79 -21.54 20.70 10.79
C SER A 79 -20.34 19.74 10.57
N PRO A 80 -20.46 18.44 10.93
CA PRO A 80 -19.44 17.43 10.65
C PRO A 80 -19.24 17.23 9.14
N TRP A 81 -17.99 17.18 8.68
CA TRP A 81 -17.72 16.66 7.33
C TRP A 81 -17.81 15.14 7.27
N PHE A 82 -17.40 14.43 8.33
CA PHE A 82 -17.42 12.97 8.39
C PHE A 82 -18.48 12.49 9.40
N SER A 83 -19.28 11.50 9.01
CA SER A 83 -20.21 10.83 9.89
C SER A 83 -19.48 9.95 10.93
N PRO A 84 -20.13 9.60 12.06
CA PRO A 84 -19.56 8.66 13.02
C PRO A 84 -19.15 7.31 12.38
N GLU A 85 -19.92 6.81 11.41
CA GLU A 85 -19.66 5.57 10.69
C GLU A 85 -18.41 5.70 9.80
N GLU A 86 -18.25 6.82 9.09
CA GLU A 86 -17.06 7.10 8.28
C GLU A 86 -15.80 7.19 9.13
N ILE A 87 -15.89 7.83 10.30
CA ILE A 87 -14.78 7.96 11.25
C ILE A 87 -14.42 6.59 11.83
N SER A 88 -15.41 5.78 12.20
CA SER A 88 -15.21 4.41 12.67
C SER A 88 -14.47 3.57 11.63
N HIS A 89 -14.93 3.60 10.37
CA HIS A 89 -14.24 2.89 9.29
C HIS A 89 -12.82 3.39 9.04
N MET A 90 -12.61 4.70 9.02
CA MET A 90 -11.28 5.29 8.89
C MET A 90 -10.36 4.89 10.05
N THR A 91 -10.91 4.64 11.24
CA THR A 91 -10.18 4.11 12.40
C THR A 91 -9.76 2.65 12.17
N ASP A 92 -10.65 1.82 11.62
CA ASP A 92 -10.30 0.44 11.22
C ASP A 92 -9.19 0.44 10.15
N VAL A 93 -9.33 1.29 9.11
CA VAL A 93 -8.32 1.46 8.05
C VAL A 93 -6.98 1.91 8.65
N LYS A 94 -6.98 2.84 9.60
CA LYS A 94 -5.78 3.28 10.32
C LYS A 94 -5.07 2.10 10.98
N TYR A 95 -5.78 1.22 11.67
CA TYR A 95 -5.16 0.04 12.29
C TYR A 95 -4.57 -0.91 11.25
N VAL A 96 -5.30 -1.22 10.18
CA VAL A 96 -4.81 -2.08 9.09
C VAL A 96 -3.54 -1.49 8.46
N MET A 97 -3.56 -0.19 8.18
CA MET A 97 -2.43 0.54 7.59
C MET A 97 -1.21 0.53 8.52
N GLN A 98 -1.38 0.88 9.80
CA GLN A 98 -0.25 0.97 10.73
C GLN A 98 0.33 -0.41 11.08
N ILE A 99 -0.52 -1.42 11.29
CA ILE A 99 -0.07 -2.79 11.53
C ILE A 99 0.65 -3.33 10.29
N GLY A 100 0.06 -3.16 9.10
CA GLY A 100 0.65 -3.62 7.84
C GLY A 100 2.01 -2.97 7.54
N LEU A 101 2.09 -1.64 7.67
CA LEU A 101 3.34 -0.89 7.48
C LEU A 101 4.38 -1.23 8.56
N GLY A 102 3.95 -1.37 9.81
CA GLY A 102 4.81 -1.78 10.93
C GLY A 102 5.40 -3.16 10.72
N LEU A 103 4.58 -4.15 10.34
CA LEU A 103 5.05 -5.49 10.04
C LEU A 103 6.01 -5.50 8.84
N GLY A 104 5.68 -4.75 7.78
CA GLY A 104 6.56 -4.59 6.62
C GLY A 104 7.93 -4.01 7.00
N LEU A 105 7.95 -2.99 7.85
CA LEU A 105 9.18 -2.39 8.37
C LEU A 105 9.99 -3.39 9.21
N VAL A 106 9.36 -4.08 10.16
CA VAL A 106 10.02 -5.08 11.02
C VAL A 106 10.65 -6.17 10.17
N VAL A 107 9.91 -6.71 9.20
CA VAL A 107 10.38 -7.77 8.31
C VAL A 107 11.56 -7.27 7.45
N ALA A 108 11.51 -6.03 6.96
CA ALA A 108 12.62 -5.43 6.21
C ALA A 108 13.88 -5.27 7.08
N LEU A 109 13.74 -4.76 8.30
CA LEU A 109 14.84 -4.61 9.25
C LEU A 109 15.46 -5.96 9.63
N LEU A 110 14.64 -6.99 9.86
CA LEU A 110 15.11 -8.34 10.12
C LEU A 110 15.88 -8.91 8.93
N ALA A 111 15.42 -8.70 7.69
CA ALA A 111 16.14 -9.15 6.50
C ALA A 111 17.51 -8.46 6.37
N VAL A 112 17.59 -7.16 6.67
CA VAL A 112 18.85 -6.40 6.69
C VAL A 112 19.79 -6.93 7.78
N ALA A 113 19.30 -7.17 9.00
CA ALA A 113 20.08 -7.73 10.10
C ALA A 113 20.62 -9.13 9.73
N ILE A 114 19.78 -10.01 9.18
CA ILE A 114 20.18 -11.35 8.71
C ILE A 114 21.24 -11.24 7.61
N TRP A 115 21.09 -10.29 6.68
CA TRP A 115 22.08 -10.05 5.64
C TRP A 115 23.45 -9.74 6.23
N PHE A 116 23.55 -8.77 7.15
CA PHE A 116 24.82 -8.42 7.76
C PHE A 116 25.42 -9.56 8.60
N ALA A 117 24.59 -10.28 9.35
CA ALA A 117 25.02 -11.41 10.16
C ALA A 117 25.54 -12.60 9.34
N ARG A 118 25.04 -12.81 8.12
CA ARG A 118 25.30 -14.04 7.35
C ARG A 118 25.94 -13.82 5.98
N ARG A 119 26.18 -12.59 5.53
CA ARG A 119 26.79 -12.31 4.21
C ARG A 119 28.20 -12.90 4.04
N GLY A 120 28.92 -13.15 5.13
CA GLY A 120 30.23 -13.78 5.10
C GLY A 120 30.18 -15.27 4.73
N SER A 121 29.18 -15.99 5.25
CA SER A 121 29.06 -17.45 5.12
C SER A 121 28.00 -17.91 4.12
N ASP A 122 26.98 -17.10 3.82
CA ASP A 122 25.81 -17.53 3.05
C ASP A 122 25.24 -16.45 2.10
N ALA A 123 26.05 -15.48 1.67
CA ALA A 123 25.53 -14.40 0.84
C ALA A 123 24.86 -14.88 -0.46
N GLU A 124 25.39 -15.90 -1.12
CA GLU A 124 24.78 -16.44 -2.34
C GLU A 124 23.39 -17.03 -2.06
N GLY A 125 23.24 -17.79 -0.97
CA GLY A 125 21.96 -18.34 -0.57
C GLY A 125 20.93 -17.26 -0.24
N LEU A 126 21.35 -16.19 0.45
CA LEU A 126 20.48 -15.04 0.75
C LEU A 126 20.05 -14.29 -0.50
N ILE A 127 20.97 -14.02 -1.44
CA ILE A 127 20.65 -13.35 -2.72
C ILE A 127 19.65 -14.19 -3.52
N ARG A 128 19.93 -15.49 -3.68
CA ARG A 128 19.02 -16.40 -4.40
C ARG A 128 17.65 -16.46 -3.73
N SER A 129 17.58 -16.38 -2.39
CA SER A 129 16.31 -16.36 -1.68
C SER A 129 15.51 -15.08 -1.90
N ALA A 130 16.17 -13.92 -1.83
CA ALA A 130 15.53 -12.64 -2.16
C ALA A 130 15.00 -12.63 -3.60
N MET A 131 15.77 -13.17 -4.56
CA MET A 131 15.33 -13.31 -5.94
C MET A 131 14.12 -14.25 -6.09
N ARG A 132 14.04 -15.33 -5.32
CA ARG A 132 12.84 -16.20 -5.30
C ARG A 132 11.63 -15.44 -4.74
N GLY A 133 11.82 -14.68 -3.67
CA GLY A 133 10.78 -13.79 -3.13
C GLY A 133 10.28 -12.79 -4.18
N ALA A 134 11.18 -12.19 -4.95
CA ALA A 134 10.82 -11.29 -6.05
C ALA A 134 9.99 -12.00 -7.15
N TRP A 135 10.36 -13.22 -7.55
CA TRP A 135 9.56 -13.99 -8.51
C TRP A 135 8.17 -14.33 -7.99
N VAL A 136 8.06 -14.78 -6.73
CA VAL A 136 6.77 -15.01 -6.07
C VAL A 136 5.92 -13.73 -6.07
N THR A 137 6.55 -12.59 -5.74
CA THR A 137 5.88 -11.28 -5.77
C THR A 137 5.32 -10.96 -7.15
N LEU A 138 6.11 -11.14 -8.21
CA LEU A 138 5.66 -10.88 -9.58
C LEU A 138 4.46 -11.75 -9.98
N VAL A 139 4.52 -13.05 -9.70
CA VAL A 139 3.41 -13.97 -10.00
C VAL A 139 2.14 -13.56 -9.24
N LEU A 140 2.26 -13.28 -7.94
CA LEU A 140 1.10 -12.86 -7.13
C LEU A 140 0.49 -11.55 -7.63
N ILE A 141 1.30 -10.52 -7.91
CA ILE A 141 0.79 -9.24 -8.39
C ILE A 141 0.13 -9.38 -9.77
N VAL A 142 0.69 -10.17 -10.68
CA VAL A 142 0.07 -10.41 -11.99
C VAL A 142 -1.29 -11.10 -11.84
N VAL A 143 -1.39 -12.13 -10.99
CA VAL A 143 -2.65 -12.82 -10.73
C VAL A 143 -3.68 -11.86 -10.13
N LEU A 144 -3.30 -11.09 -9.10
CA LEU A 144 -4.20 -10.11 -8.47
C LEU A 144 -4.63 -9.02 -9.45
N ALA A 145 -3.72 -8.54 -10.31
CA ALA A 145 -4.04 -7.53 -11.32
C ALA A 145 -5.04 -8.05 -12.36
N VAL A 146 -4.88 -9.30 -12.82
CA VAL A 146 -5.85 -9.93 -13.74
C VAL A 146 -7.22 -10.07 -13.09
N VAL A 147 -7.28 -10.55 -11.84
CA VAL A 147 -8.55 -10.66 -11.10
C VAL A 147 -9.20 -9.29 -10.91
N ALA A 148 -8.43 -8.28 -10.49
CA ALA A 148 -8.94 -6.92 -10.30
C ALA A 148 -9.44 -6.30 -11.61
N ALA A 149 -8.75 -6.55 -12.73
CA ALA A 149 -9.16 -6.04 -14.05
C ALA A 149 -10.44 -6.69 -14.57
N LEU A 150 -10.65 -7.98 -14.32
CA LEU A 150 -11.83 -8.72 -14.79
C LEU A 150 -13.04 -8.60 -13.86
N ALA A 151 -12.81 -8.40 -12.56
CA ALA A 151 -13.86 -8.49 -11.53
C ALA A 151 -13.64 -7.49 -10.38
N TRP A 152 -13.47 -6.20 -10.71
CA TRP A 152 -13.14 -5.16 -9.73
C TRP A 152 -14.05 -5.15 -8.49
N GLN A 153 -15.38 -5.19 -8.68
CA GLN A 153 -16.33 -5.13 -7.56
C GLN A 153 -16.16 -6.30 -6.59
N TRP A 154 -16.00 -7.52 -7.13
CA TRP A 154 -15.76 -8.71 -6.32
C TRP A 154 -14.39 -8.66 -5.63
N PHE A 155 -13.36 -8.22 -6.34
CA PHE A 155 -12.01 -8.06 -5.80
C PHE A 155 -11.99 -7.08 -4.63
N PHE A 156 -12.55 -5.88 -4.82
CA PHE A 156 -12.63 -4.83 -3.82
C PHE A 156 -13.41 -5.30 -2.59
N ALA A 157 -14.61 -5.88 -2.79
CA ALA A 157 -15.43 -6.37 -1.69
C ALA A 157 -14.78 -7.51 -0.91
N THR A 158 -14.11 -8.43 -1.61
CA THR A 158 -13.39 -9.55 -0.98
C THR A 158 -12.21 -9.03 -0.17
N PHE A 159 -11.42 -8.10 -0.72
CA PHE A 159 -10.33 -7.45 0.01
C PHE A 159 -10.85 -6.76 1.28
N HIS A 160 -11.93 -5.97 1.19
CA HIS A 160 -12.49 -5.27 2.34
C HIS A 160 -13.01 -6.24 3.41
N SER A 161 -13.66 -7.33 3.00
CA SER A 161 -14.22 -8.33 3.92
C SER A 161 -13.14 -9.14 4.66
N LEU A 162 -11.89 -9.14 4.21
CA LEU A 162 -10.78 -9.75 4.96
C LEU A 162 -10.38 -8.92 6.19
N PHE A 163 -10.65 -7.61 6.17
CA PHE A 163 -10.18 -6.67 7.19
C PHE A 163 -11.30 -6.03 8.00
N PHE A 164 -12.50 -5.92 7.43
CA PHE A 164 -13.60 -5.15 7.99
C PHE A 164 -14.86 -6.00 8.10
N ALA A 165 -15.62 -5.78 9.17
CA ALA A 165 -16.90 -6.45 9.38
C ALA A 165 -17.93 -6.05 8.32
N SER A 166 -18.89 -6.94 8.06
CA SER A 166 -19.97 -6.65 7.10
C SER A 166 -20.76 -5.42 7.53
N GLY A 167 -20.97 -4.49 6.60
CA GLY A 167 -21.76 -3.27 6.82
C GLY A 167 -20.99 -2.08 7.43
N THR A 168 -19.71 -2.24 7.80
CA THR A 168 -18.93 -1.15 8.41
C THR A 168 -18.12 -0.32 7.40
N TRP A 169 -18.14 -0.69 6.11
CA TRP A 169 -17.31 -0.07 5.07
C TRP A 169 -18.10 0.28 3.80
N THR A 170 -19.43 0.18 3.85
CA THR A 170 -20.33 0.53 2.74
C THR A 170 -21.07 1.81 3.06
N PHE A 171 -20.98 2.79 2.18
CA PHE A 171 -21.48 4.15 2.38
C PHE A 171 -22.39 4.59 1.24
N SER A 172 -23.23 5.59 1.49
CA SER A 172 -24.02 6.27 0.47
C SER A 172 -23.12 7.05 -0.48
N LEU A 173 -23.59 7.29 -1.71
CA LEU A 173 -22.87 8.13 -2.67
C LEU A 173 -22.75 9.59 -2.21
N SER A 174 -23.63 10.04 -1.32
CA SER A 174 -23.60 11.37 -0.72
C SER A 174 -22.59 11.51 0.42
N ASP A 175 -22.10 10.40 0.97
CA ASP A 175 -21.20 10.39 2.11
C ASP A 175 -19.82 10.92 1.70
N THR A 176 -19.22 11.71 2.58
CA THR A 176 -17.99 12.46 2.30
C THR A 176 -16.87 11.55 1.85
N LEU A 177 -16.67 10.40 2.49
CA LEU A 177 -15.58 9.48 2.25
C LEU A 177 -15.60 8.90 0.83
N ILE A 178 -16.76 8.48 0.33
CA ILE A 178 -16.89 7.96 -1.05
C ILE A 178 -16.71 9.07 -2.08
N ARG A 179 -17.14 10.30 -1.75
CA ARG A 179 -16.90 11.47 -2.61
C ARG A 179 -15.43 11.84 -2.68
N LEU A 180 -14.68 11.68 -1.59
CA LEU A 180 -13.23 11.91 -1.57
C LEU A 180 -12.49 10.79 -2.31
N TYR A 181 -12.81 9.53 -2.02
CA TYR A 181 -12.13 8.36 -2.55
C TYR A 181 -13.08 7.49 -3.39
N PRO A 182 -13.51 7.96 -4.58
CA PRO A 182 -14.43 7.22 -5.42
C PRO A 182 -13.75 5.94 -5.94
N THR A 183 -14.54 5.03 -6.52
CA THR A 183 -14.03 3.76 -7.07
C THR A 183 -12.80 3.94 -7.96
N GLN A 184 -12.78 4.98 -8.80
CA GLN A 184 -11.65 5.28 -9.69
C GLN A 184 -10.34 5.54 -8.92
N PHE A 185 -10.40 6.28 -7.80
CA PHE A 185 -9.23 6.51 -6.94
C PHE A 185 -8.64 5.19 -6.44
N TRP A 186 -9.48 4.24 -6.01
CA TRP A 186 -9.03 2.95 -5.53
C TRP A 186 -8.45 2.06 -6.64
N ILE A 187 -9.02 2.11 -7.85
CA ILE A 187 -8.47 1.44 -9.03
C ILE A 187 -7.06 1.98 -9.32
N ASP A 188 -6.91 3.30 -9.36
CA ASP A 188 -5.66 3.96 -9.67
C ASP A 188 -4.60 3.73 -8.58
N ALA A 189 -5.00 3.76 -7.30
CA ALA A 189 -4.15 3.43 -6.17
C ALA A 189 -3.68 1.97 -6.24
N ALA A 190 -4.58 1.01 -6.45
CA ALA A 190 -4.24 -0.41 -6.56
C ALA A 190 -3.31 -0.69 -7.75
N ALA A 191 -3.58 -0.07 -8.91
CA ALA A 191 -2.73 -0.17 -10.09
C ALA A 191 -1.33 0.40 -9.82
N THR A 192 -1.25 1.57 -9.18
CA THR A 192 0.03 2.22 -8.84
C THR A 192 0.84 1.37 -7.85
N VAL A 193 0.21 0.83 -6.81
CA VAL A 193 0.84 -0.12 -5.88
C VAL A 193 1.37 -1.35 -6.63
N GLY A 194 0.58 -1.90 -7.55
CA GLY A 194 0.99 -3.03 -8.39
C GLY A 194 2.23 -2.71 -9.24
N VAL A 195 2.23 -1.58 -9.94
CA VAL A 195 3.36 -1.12 -10.76
C VAL A 195 4.62 -0.92 -9.91
N LEU A 196 4.53 -0.19 -8.80
CA LEU A 196 5.67 0.03 -7.90
C LEU A 196 6.23 -1.28 -7.34
N THR A 197 5.35 -2.22 -6.98
CA THR A 197 5.75 -3.54 -6.48
C THR A 197 6.47 -4.35 -7.56
N ILE A 198 5.98 -4.34 -8.80
CA ILE A 198 6.63 -4.98 -9.96
C ILE A 198 8.01 -4.37 -10.19
N LEU A 199 8.12 -3.04 -10.23
CA LEU A 199 9.40 -2.35 -10.43
C LEU A 199 10.41 -2.71 -9.33
N GLY A 200 9.97 -2.73 -8.08
CA GLY A 200 10.79 -3.16 -6.95
C GLY A 200 11.26 -4.61 -7.07
N ALA A 201 10.37 -5.53 -7.46
CA ALA A 201 10.73 -6.93 -7.65
C ALA A 201 11.72 -7.12 -8.81
N VAL A 202 11.53 -6.43 -9.93
CA VAL A 202 12.48 -6.41 -11.05
C VAL A 202 13.85 -5.87 -10.60
N LEU A 203 13.88 -4.80 -9.81
CA LEU A 203 15.12 -4.26 -9.27
C LEU A 203 15.85 -5.28 -8.38
N VAL A 204 15.14 -5.99 -7.50
CA VAL A 204 15.71 -7.09 -6.68
C VAL A 204 16.34 -8.17 -7.57
N LEU A 205 15.66 -8.57 -8.66
CA LEU A 205 16.19 -9.55 -9.61
C LEU A 205 17.45 -9.05 -10.32
N LEU A 206 17.45 -7.81 -10.82
CA LEU A 206 18.60 -7.22 -11.52
C LEU A 206 19.82 -7.08 -10.60
N CYS A 207 19.60 -6.54 -9.40
CA CYS A 207 20.64 -6.39 -8.38
C CYS A 207 21.17 -7.75 -7.92
N GLY A 208 20.29 -8.72 -7.70
CA GLY A 208 20.66 -10.08 -7.32
C GLY A 208 21.51 -10.77 -8.39
N ARG A 209 21.10 -10.71 -9.66
CA ARG A 209 21.88 -11.25 -10.80
C ARG A 209 23.26 -10.59 -10.89
N ARG A 210 23.33 -9.26 -10.77
CA ARG A 210 24.61 -8.53 -10.79
C ARG A 210 25.52 -8.92 -9.62
N ALA A 211 24.96 -9.09 -8.42
CA ALA A 211 25.70 -9.49 -7.22
C ALA A 211 26.27 -10.92 -7.35
N LEU A 212 25.49 -11.88 -7.86
CA LEU A 212 25.96 -13.24 -8.10
C LEU A 212 27.07 -13.30 -9.16
N ARG A 213 26.92 -12.59 -10.29
CA ARG A 213 27.96 -12.50 -11.33
C ARG A 213 29.28 -11.96 -10.79
N ARG A 214 29.24 -10.88 -9.99
CA ARG A 214 30.44 -10.30 -9.36
C ARG A 214 31.13 -11.25 -8.39
N ARG A 215 30.37 -12.10 -7.70
CA ARG A 215 30.91 -13.09 -6.76
C ARG A 215 31.59 -14.24 -7.49
N ALA A 216 30.97 -14.77 -8.54
CA ALA A 216 31.59 -15.81 -9.39
C ALA A 216 32.92 -15.33 -9.98
N ALA A 217 32.97 -14.09 -10.49
CA ALA A 217 34.19 -13.49 -11.03
C ALA A 217 35.32 -13.28 -10.01
N ARG A 218 35.01 -13.20 -8.71
CA ARG A 218 36.00 -13.08 -7.63
C ARG A 218 36.50 -14.42 -7.11
N GLN A 219 35.73 -15.49 -7.29
CA GLN A 219 36.10 -16.85 -6.88
C GLN A 219 36.90 -17.58 -7.97
N GLY A 220 36.80 -17.15 -9.23
CA GLY A 220 37.63 -17.63 -10.34
C GLY A 220 38.94 -16.85 -10.56
N ARG A 221 39.31 -15.97 -9.62
CA ARG A 221 40.61 -15.29 -9.54
C ARG A 221 41.32 -15.78 -8.28
#